data_AF-A7J306-F1
#
_entry.id   AF-A7J306-F1
#
_cell.length_a   1.000
_cell.length_b   1.000
_cell.length_c   1.000
_cell.angle_alpha   90.00
_cell.angle_beta   90.00
_cell.angle_gamma   90.00
#
_symmetry.space_group_name_H-M   'P 1'
#
loop_
_entity.id
_entity.type
_entity.pdbx_description
1 polymer ?
#
loop_
_entity_poly.entity_id
_entity_poly.type
_entity_poly.pdbx_seq_one_letter_code
_entity_poly.pdbx_strand_id
1 'polypeptide(L)'
;QPNAMGGREVGGLANQLAIHRGFDDESIKLVSEFWQTDNLASKPGLKAIEMFEAVDRGEIKVIWIMATNPVVSMPDNTFVKRALEKCPMVIVSDVTGDSDIAKY
;
A
#
# COMPACT_ATOMS: atom_id res chain seq x y z
N GLN A 1 2.75 3.12 15.35
CA GLN A 1 3.82 2.44 14.61
C GLN A 1 5.18 2.88 15.14
N PRO A 2 5.94 2.02 15.82
CA PRO A 2 7.24 2.40 16.38
C PRO A 2 8.32 2.65 15.31
N ASN A 3 8.17 2.08 14.12
CA ASN A 3 9.12 2.23 13.00
C ASN A 3 8.54 2.98 11.78
N ALA A 4 7.74 4.03 12.03
CA ALA A 4 7.12 4.79 10.94
C ALA A 4 8.14 5.42 9.99
N MET A 5 9.26 5.95 10.52
CA MET A 5 10.32 6.52 9.69
C MET A 5 11.08 5.46 8.91
N GLY A 6 11.44 4.33 9.52
CA GLY A 6 12.11 3.24 8.81
C GLY A 6 11.27 2.69 7.66
N GLY A 7 9.94 2.58 7.84
CA GLY A 7 9.03 2.23 6.75
C GLY A 7 9.07 3.21 5.57
N ARG A 8 9.20 4.51 5.84
CA ARG A 8 9.32 5.54 4.78
C ARG A 8 10.66 5.46 4.07
N GLU A 9 11.74 5.28 4.83
CA GLU A 9 13.10 5.13 4.31
C GLU A 9 13.18 3.99 3.28
N VAL A 10 12.49 2.88 3.51
CA VAL A 10 12.53 1.71 2.61
C VAL A 10 11.47 1.72 1.50
N GLY A 11 10.82 2.87 1.24
CA GLY A 11 9.85 3.01 0.14
C GLY A 11 8.41 2.58 0.49
N GLY A 12 8.04 2.54 1.76
CA GLY A 12 6.68 2.25 2.22
C GLY A 12 5.65 3.36 1.98
N LEU A 13 5.93 4.31 1.08
CA LEU A 13 5.02 5.39 0.69
C LEU A 13 4.78 5.35 -0.81
N ALA A 14 3.52 5.46 -1.23
CA ALA A 14 3.15 5.44 -2.65
C ALA A 14 3.74 6.60 -3.47
N ASN A 15 4.20 7.68 -2.83
CA ASN A 15 4.70 8.88 -3.49
C ASN A 15 6.23 9.02 -3.47
N GLN A 16 6.97 8.01 -3.01
CA GLN A 16 8.43 8.02 -2.97
C GLN A 16 8.98 6.65 -3.29
N LEU A 17 10.14 6.61 -3.93
CA LEU A 17 10.98 5.41 -3.98
C LEU A 17 11.75 5.25 -2.65
N ALA A 18 12.50 4.15 -2.52
CA ALA A 18 13.39 3.94 -1.39
C ALA A 18 14.36 5.13 -1.21
N ILE A 19 14.88 5.29 0.01
CA ILE A 19 15.79 6.36 0.46
C ILE A 19 15.28 7.77 0.12
N HIS A 20 13.97 7.97 0.29
CA HIS A 20 13.27 9.25 0.08
C HIS A 20 13.38 9.84 -1.32
N ARG A 21 13.60 8.99 -2.32
CA ARG A 21 13.74 9.42 -3.72
C ARG A 21 12.41 9.72 -4.38
N GLY A 22 12.45 10.64 -5.35
CA GLY A 22 11.34 10.95 -6.22
C GLY A 22 11.23 9.96 -7.39
N PHE A 23 10.47 10.36 -8.40
CA PHE A 23 10.32 9.62 -9.66
C PHE A 23 10.95 10.36 -10.84
N ASP A 24 11.97 11.20 -10.57
CA ASP A 24 12.82 11.77 -11.60
C ASP A 24 13.74 10.69 -12.21
N ASP A 25 14.24 10.94 -13.42
CA ASP A 25 15.03 9.97 -14.18
C ASP A 25 16.29 9.49 -13.45
N GLU A 26 16.95 10.38 -12.69
CA GLU A 26 18.13 10.02 -11.90
C GLU A 26 17.76 9.07 -10.76
N SER A 27 16.71 9.39 -10.01
CA SER A 27 16.19 8.56 -8.93
C SER A 27 15.75 7.18 -9.41
N ILE A 28 15.00 7.12 -10.52
CA ILE A 28 14.54 5.85 -11.12
C ILE A 28 15.75 5.02 -11.54
N LYS A 29 16.69 5.63 -12.28
CA LYS A 29 17.89 4.93 -12.75
C LYS A 29 18.69 4.31 -11.61
N LEU A 30 18.93 5.05 -10.54
CA LEU A 30 19.71 4.55 -9.41
C LEU A 30 19.03 3.36 -8.72
N VAL A 31 17.72 3.45 -8.48
CA VAL A 31 16.96 2.36 -7.83
C VAL A 31 16.89 1.14 -8.74
N SER A 32 16.65 1.34 -10.05
CA SER A 32 16.67 0.28 -11.06
C SER A 32 18.02 -0.44 -11.13
N GLU A 33 19.13 0.31 -11.12
CA GLU A 33 20.49 -0.26 -11.11
C GLU A 33 20.75 -1.09 -9.84
N PHE A 34 20.36 -0.57 -8.68
CA PHE A 34 20.53 -1.28 -7.40
C PHE A 34 19.69 -2.56 -7.32
N TRP A 35 18.44 -2.53 -7.80
CA TRP A 35 17.54 -3.69 -7.82
C TRP A 35 17.70 -4.60 -9.05
N GLN A 36 18.58 -4.24 -10.00
CA GLN A 36 18.81 -4.98 -11.24
C GLN A 36 17.52 -5.20 -12.04
N THR A 37 16.70 -4.15 -12.17
CA THR A 37 15.41 -4.19 -12.88
C THR A 37 15.31 -3.10 -13.94
N ASP A 38 14.79 -3.48 -15.10
CA ASP A 38 14.40 -2.55 -16.16
C ASP A 38 12.94 -2.11 -16.05
N ASN A 39 12.22 -2.64 -15.05
CA ASN A 39 10.79 -2.39 -14.84
C ASN A 39 10.54 -1.85 -13.42
N LEU A 40 10.59 -0.53 -13.29
CA LEU A 40 10.29 0.20 -12.06
C LEU A 40 9.11 1.16 -12.30
N ALA A 41 8.35 1.45 -11.24
CA ALA A 41 7.33 2.49 -11.30
C ALA A 41 7.96 3.85 -11.64
N SER A 42 7.39 4.54 -12.63
CA SER A 42 7.83 5.87 -13.08
C SER A 42 6.94 7.01 -12.57
N LYS A 43 5.92 6.69 -11.76
CA LYS A 43 5.01 7.67 -11.16
C LYS A 43 4.52 7.20 -9.79
N PRO A 44 4.08 8.14 -8.94
CA PRO A 44 3.42 7.80 -7.68
C PRO A 44 2.23 6.85 -7.84
N GLY A 45 2.07 5.97 -6.86
CA GLY A 45 0.85 5.18 -6.67
C GLY A 45 -0.25 5.96 -5.96
N LEU A 46 -1.38 5.30 -5.75
CA LEU A 46 -2.53 5.86 -5.04
C LEU A 46 -2.25 5.93 -3.53
N LYS A 47 -2.69 7.02 -2.88
CA LYS A 47 -2.68 7.11 -1.42
C LYS A 47 -3.81 6.28 -0.83
N ALA A 48 -3.80 6.07 0.48
CA ALA A 48 -4.72 5.14 1.16
C ALA A 48 -6.20 5.34 0.79
N ILE A 49 -6.73 6.57 0.82
CA ILE A 49 -8.14 6.84 0.49
C ILE A 49 -8.42 6.52 -0.98
N GLU A 50 -7.63 7.09 -1.90
CA GLU A 50 -7.75 6.88 -3.35
C GLU A 50 -7.61 5.40 -3.74
N MET A 51 -6.75 4.67 -3.02
CA MET A 51 -6.55 3.23 -3.18
C MET A 51 -7.82 2.45 -2.81
N PHE A 52 -8.46 2.74 -1.68
CA PHE A 52 -9.73 2.09 -1.31
C PHE A 52 -10.89 2.50 -2.24
N GLU A 53 -10.89 3.71 -2.78
CA GLU A 53 -11.82 4.11 -3.85
C GLU A 53 -11.59 3.33 -5.14
N ALA A 54 -10.33 3.11 -5.53
CA ALA A 54 -10.02 2.27 -6.68
C ALA A 54 -10.40 0.79 -6.46
N VAL A 55 -10.29 0.29 -5.23
CA VAL A 55 -10.82 -1.04 -4.86
C VAL A 55 -12.36 -1.06 -5.01
N ASP A 56 -13.07 -0.06 -4.47
CA ASP A 56 -14.54 0.00 -4.53
C ASP A 56 -15.07 0.16 -5.97
N ARG A 57 -14.31 0.83 -6.85
CA ARG A 57 -14.57 0.93 -8.30
C ARG A 57 -14.17 -0.33 -9.09
N GLY A 58 -13.46 -1.28 -8.47
CA GLY A 58 -13.00 -2.51 -9.12
C GLY A 58 -11.75 -2.36 -10.00
N GLU A 59 -11.05 -1.23 -9.92
CA GLU A 59 -9.77 -0.99 -10.60
C GLU A 59 -8.63 -1.80 -9.94
N ILE A 60 -8.63 -1.87 -8.60
CA ILE A 60 -7.73 -2.73 -7.84
C ILE A 60 -8.47 -4.03 -7.48
N LYS A 61 -7.92 -5.15 -7.94
CA LYS A 61 -8.52 -6.48 -7.76
C LYS A 61 -7.86 -7.33 -6.66
N VAL A 62 -6.68 -6.92 -6.23
CA VAL A 62 -5.90 -7.57 -5.18
C VAL A 62 -5.37 -6.49 -4.26
N ILE A 63 -5.60 -6.64 -2.96
CA ILE A 63 -5.02 -5.78 -1.93
C ILE A 63 -4.33 -6.62 -0.87
N TRP A 64 -3.10 -6.24 -0.52
CA TRP A 64 -2.34 -6.89 0.55
C TRP A 64 -2.15 -5.91 1.71
N ILE A 65 -2.72 -6.27 2.86
CA ILE A 65 -2.72 -5.47 4.07
C ILE A 65 -1.76 -6.13 5.06
N MET A 66 -0.68 -5.43 5.38
CA MET A 66 0.40 -5.94 6.22
C MET A 66 0.47 -5.16 7.53
N ALA A 67 0.29 -5.86 8.66
CA ALA A 67 0.43 -5.37 10.02
C ALA A 67 -0.28 -4.02 10.30
N THR A 68 -1.44 -3.83 9.68
CA THR A 68 -2.30 -2.65 9.88
C THR A 68 -3.77 -3.05 9.79
N ASN A 69 -4.63 -2.29 10.45
CA ASN A 69 -6.06 -2.57 10.52
C ASN A 69 -6.86 -1.36 10.00
N PRO A 70 -7.07 -1.23 8.69
CA PRO A 70 -7.76 -0.08 8.10
C PRO A 70 -9.27 -0.09 8.40
N VAL A 71 -9.87 -1.24 8.74
CA VAL A 71 -11.29 -1.30 9.14
C VAL A 71 -11.55 -0.71 10.52
N VAL A 72 -10.50 -0.41 11.29
CA VAL A 72 -10.57 0.32 12.57
C VAL A 72 -9.94 1.71 12.45
N SER A 73 -8.79 1.83 11.79
CA SER A 73 -7.99 3.06 11.81
C SER A 73 -8.35 4.11 10.76
N MET A 74 -9.10 3.74 9.71
CA MET A 74 -9.53 4.70 8.68
C MET A 74 -10.75 5.52 9.13
N PRO A 75 -10.83 6.82 8.78
CA PRO A 75 -11.94 7.68 9.20
C PRO A 75 -13.32 7.17 8.77
N ASP A 76 -13.45 6.74 7.50
CA ASP A 76 -14.67 6.11 6.99
C ASP A 76 -14.48 4.59 6.93
N ASN A 77 -14.61 3.95 8.09
CA ASN A 77 -14.46 2.50 8.19
C ASN A 77 -15.58 1.74 7.46
N THR A 78 -16.75 2.33 7.27
CA THR A 78 -17.89 1.67 6.61
C THR A 78 -17.62 1.55 5.12
N PHE A 79 -17.08 2.64 4.53
CA PHE A 79 -16.56 2.63 3.18
C PHE A 79 -15.46 1.59 2.96
N VAL A 80 -14.46 1.55 3.85
CA VAL A 80 -13.34 0.59 3.73
C VAL A 80 -13.83 -0.85 3.78
N LYS A 81 -14.74 -1.19 4.70
CA LYS A 81 -15.34 -2.54 4.78
C LYS A 81 -16.03 -2.92 3.47
N ARG A 82 -16.88 -2.03 2.94
CA ARG A 82 -17.56 -2.25 1.64
C ARG A 82 -16.55 -2.46 0.50
N ALA A 83 -15.49 -1.67 0.45
CA ALA A 83 -14.46 -1.82 -0.58
C ALA A 83 -13.78 -3.20 -0.48
N LEU A 84 -13.44 -3.64 0.73
CA LEU A 84 -12.84 -4.95 0.97
C LEU A 84 -13.78 -6.11 0.60
N GLU A 85 -15.07 -6.02 0.93
CA GLU A 85 -16.08 -7.03 0.54
C GLU A 85 -16.22 -7.18 -0.98
N LYS A 86 -16.00 -6.11 -1.73
CA LYS A 86 -16.02 -6.12 -3.20
C LYS A 86 -14.70 -6.58 -3.81
N CYS A 87 -13.59 -6.53 -3.07
CA CYS A 87 -12.29 -6.83 -3.61
C CYS A 87 -12.20 -8.34 -3.91
N PRO A 88 -11.86 -8.76 -5.14
CA PRO A 88 -11.73 -10.17 -5.49
C PRO A 88 -10.72 -10.95 -4.63
N MET A 89 -9.69 -10.29 -4.11
CA MET A 89 -8.69 -10.91 -3.24
C MET A 89 -8.15 -9.91 -2.22
N VAL A 90 -8.37 -10.23 -0.95
CA VAL A 90 -7.75 -9.55 0.19
C VAL A 90 -6.73 -10.52 0.80
N ILE A 91 -5.49 -10.06 0.96
CA ILE A 91 -4.44 -10.79 1.66
C ILE A 91 -4.16 -10.04 2.96
N VAL A 92 -4.19 -10.74 4.08
CA VAL A 92 -3.87 -10.17 5.39
C VAL A 92 -2.62 -10.85 5.94
N SER A 93 -1.61 -10.05 6.25
CA SER A 93 -0.43 -10.50 6.99
C SER A 93 -0.38 -9.79 8.33
N ASP A 94 -0.86 -10.48 9.36
CA ASP A 94 -0.94 -9.98 10.73
C ASP A 94 -0.35 -11.02 11.68
N VAL A 95 0.02 -10.60 12.89
CA VAL A 95 0.61 -11.46 13.92
C VAL A 95 -0.46 -12.24 14.70
N THR A 96 -1.73 -11.89 14.53
CA THR A 96 -2.89 -12.53 15.16
C THR A 96 -4.04 -12.64 14.16
N GLY A 97 -4.83 -13.72 14.28
CA GLY A 97 -6.08 -13.90 13.54
C GLY A 97 -7.29 -13.18 14.17
N ASP A 98 -7.12 -12.58 15.34
CA ASP A 98 -8.23 -11.94 16.08
C ASP A 98 -8.47 -10.47 15.68
N SER A 99 -7.70 -9.93 14.72
CA SER A 99 -7.86 -8.55 14.28
C SER A 99 -9.08 -8.39 13.39
N ASP A 100 -9.73 -7.21 13.41
CA ASP A 100 -10.91 -6.98 12.58
C ASP A 100 -10.65 -7.10 11.07
N ILE A 101 -9.40 -6.89 10.65
CA ILE A 101 -9.01 -7.03 9.25
C ILE A 101 -8.85 -8.50 8.84
N ALA A 102 -8.52 -9.41 9.76
CA ALA A 102 -8.31 -10.84 9.47
C ALA A 102 -9.58 -11.59 9.03
N LYS A 103 -10.74 -10.91 9.07
CA LYS A 103 -12.05 -11.43 8.64
C LYS A 103 -12.26 -11.35 7.11
N TYR A 104 -11.40 -10.62 6.40
CA TYR A 104 -11.44 -10.40 4.95
C TYR A 104 -10.38 -11.24 4.26
#